data_AF-N9PDL4-F1
#
_entry.id   AF-N9PDL4-F1
#
_cell.length_a   1.000
_cell.length_b   1.000
_cell.length_c   1.000
_cell.angle_alpha   90.00
_cell.angle_beta   90.00
_cell.angle_gamma   90.00
#
_symmetry.space_group_name_H-M   'P 1'
#
loop_
_entity.id
_entity.type
_entity.pdbx_description
1 polymer ?
#
loop_
_entity_poly.entity_id
_entity_poly.type
_entity_poly.pdbx_seq_one_letter_code
_entity_poly.pdbx_strand_id
1 'polypeptide(L)'
;MCLTPTWVSAKTILILGDSLSAGYGIDVKQGWVQLLQQRLDQQYPKQHKVVNASVSGETTSGALARLPKLLQTYKPEVVVIELGGNDGLRGQPPQMIQKNLAQLVQLSQKQKANVLLFGMKIPPNYGTAYNTAFENNYKVVSQQYQVKLLPFFLEGIAGHKHLIQNDQIHPNAKAQPMLLNLAYPYIKGAL
;
A
#
# COMPACT_ATOMS: atom_id res chain seq x y z
N MET A 1 -10.68 7.19 -43.30
CA MET A 1 -10.53 6.68 -41.92
C MET A 1 -9.52 7.55 -41.20
N CYS A 2 -9.95 8.44 -40.32
CA CYS A 2 -9.05 9.30 -39.54
C CYS A 2 -8.61 8.51 -38.30
N LEU A 3 -7.38 8.01 -38.29
CA LEU A 3 -6.76 7.42 -37.12
C LEU A 3 -6.42 8.55 -36.15
N THR A 4 -7.22 8.72 -35.10
CA THR A 4 -6.83 9.60 -34.00
C THR A 4 -5.70 8.93 -33.22
N PRO A 5 -4.55 9.58 -33.01
CA PRO A 5 -3.51 9.04 -32.17
C PRO A 5 -4.05 8.97 -30.74
N THR A 6 -4.20 7.76 -30.21
CA THR A 6 -4.44 7.56 -28.79
C THR A 6 -3.15 7.91 -28.06
N TRP A 7 -3.12 9.11 -27.49
CA TRP A 7 -2.08 9.49 -26.54
C TRP A 7 -2.24 8.60 -25.30
N VAL A 8 -1.47 7.51 -25.24
CA VAL A 8 -1.34 6.70 -24.03
C VAL A 8 -0.49 7.52 -23.06
N SER A 9 -1.14 8.35 -22.24
CA SER A 9 -0.47 8.99 -21.11
C SER A 9 -0.10 7.91 -20.10
N ALA A 10 1.15 7.92 -19.65
CA ALA A 10 1.62 6.92 -18.70
C ALA A 10 0.89 7.09 -17.35
N LYS A 11 0.19 6.05 -16.88
CA LYS A 11 -0.48 6.09 -15.57
C LYS A 11 0.55 6.02 -14.44
N THR A 12 0.45 6.95 -13.50
CA THR A 12 1.24 7.02 -12.28
C THR A 12 0.54 6.29 -11.14
N ILE A 13 1.25 5.33 -10.56
CA ILE A 13 0.84 4.56 -9.38
C ILE A 13 1.68 5.04 -8.21
N LEU A 14 1.05 5.69 -7.23
CA LEU A 14 1.71 6.12 -6.00
C LEU A 14 1.56 5.04 -4.94
N ILE A 15 2.67 4.50 -4.44
CA ILE A 15 2.70 3.63 -3.26
C ILE A 15 2.95 4.52 -2.04
N LEU A 16 1.93 4.67 -1.21
CA LEU A 16 1.97 5.36 0.06
C LEU A 16 1.96 4.31 1.17
N GLY A 17 3.14 3.87 1.59
CA GLY A 17 3.24 2.86 2.64
C GLY A 17 4.39 3.06 3.62
N ASP A 18 4.72 1.98 4.33
CA ASP A 18 5.76 2.01 5.35
C ASP A 18 7.00 1.19 4.95
N SER A 19 7.74 0.68 5.93
CA SER A 19 8.87 -0.24 5.79
C SER A 19 8.60 -1.44 4.87
N LEU A 20 7.37 -1.98 4.85
CA LEU A 20 7.02 -3.13 4.01
C LEU A 20 7.11 -2.82 2.53
N SER A 21 6.85 -1.56 2.17
CA SER A 21 6.92 -1.06 0.79
C SER A 21 8.21 -0.28 0.50
N ALA A 22 8.89 0.23 1.53
CA ALA A 22 10.18 0.89 1.40
C ALA A 22 11.34 -0.09 1.13
N GLY A 23 11.13 -1.40 1.35
CA GLY A 23 12.19 -2.42 1.20
C GLY A 23 13.17 -2.45 2.37
N TYR A 24 12.66 -2.28 3.60
CA TYR A 24 13.49 -2.28 4.81
C TYR A 24 14.35 -3.55 4.92
N GLY A 25 15.65 -3.38 5.22
CA GLY A 25 16.57 -4.48 5.48
C GLY A 25 16.95 -5.34 4.26
N ILE A 26 16.58 -4.93 3.05
CA ILE A 26 16.93 -5.63 1.80
C ILE A 26 17.45 -4.67 0.74
N ASP A 27 18.03 -5.21 -0.35
CA ASP A 27 18.31 -4.42 -1.54
C ASP A 27 16.97 -3.94 -2.12
N VAL A 28 16.82 -2.62 -2.30
CA VAL A 28 15.64 -1.99 -2.89
C VAL A 28 15.28 -2.56 -4.26
N LYS A 29 16.26 -3.10 -5.01
CA LYS A 29 16.02 -3.77 -6.30
C LYS A 29 15.21 -5.06 -6.17
N GLN A 30 15.24 -5.68 -5.00
CA GLN A 30 14.49 -6.89 -4.68
C GLN A 30 13.10 -6.58 -4.10
N GLY A 31 12.85 -5.33 -3.68
CA GLY A 31 11.58 -4.92 -3.07
C GLY A 31 10.39 -5.07 -4.02
N TRP A 32 9.23 -5.46 -3.49
CA TRP A 32 8.04 -5.75 -4.28
C TRP A 32 7.59 -4.57 -5.17
N VAL A 33 7.83 -3.33 -4.74
CA VAL A 33 7.51 -2.12 -5.51
C VAL A 33 8.41 -2.00 -6.75
N GLN A 34 9.69 -2.36 -6.64
CA GLN A 34 10.57 -2.40 -7.81
C GLN A 34 10.19 -3.55 -8.74
N LEU A 35 9.88 -4.72 -8.18
CA LEU A 35 9.40 -5.87 -8.95
C LEU A 35 8.07 -5.54 -9.66
N LEU A 36 7.22 -4.71 -9.06
CA LEU A 36 5.98 -4.21 -9.68
C LEU A 36 6.30 -3.39 -10.93
N GLN A 37 7.20 -2.40 -10.83
CA GLN A 37 7.61 -1.60 -11.99
C GLN A 37 8.15 -2.49 -13.11
N GLN A 38 9.03 -3.44 -12.79
CA GLN A 38 9.59 -4.38 -13.77
C GLN A 38 8.50 -5.21 -14.46
N ARG A 39 7.53 -5.74 -13.70
CA ARG A 39 6.41 -6.50 -14.25
C ARG A 39 5.53 -5.64 -15.17
N LEU A 40 5.27 -4.39 -14.78
CA LEU A 40 4.51 -3.46 -15.60
C LEU A 40 5.26 -3.07 -16.87
N ASP A 41 6.57 -2.86 -16.81
CA ASP A 41 7.38 -2.55 -18.00
C ASP A 41 7.44 -3.72 -18.99
N GLN A 42 7.42 -4.97 -18.49
CA GLN A 42 7.36 -6.16 -19.33
C GLN A 42 6.00 -6.34 -20.01
N GLN A 43 4.89 -6.07 -19.30
CA GLN A 43 3.53 -6.29 -19.82
C GLN A 43 2.97 -5.09 -20.58
N TYR A 44 3.36 -3.88 -20.20
CA TYR A 44 2.85 -2.60 -20.69
C TYR A 44 4.01 -1.60 -20.87
N PRO A 45 4.91 -1.83 -21.84
CA PRO A 45 6.13 -1.03 -21.98
C PRO A 45 5.84 0.47 -22.04
N LYS A 46 6.45 1.23 -21.13
CA LYS A 46 6.35 2.71 -21.02
C LYS A 46 4.95 3.26 -20.74
N GLN A 47 3.98 2.43 -20.35
CA GLN A 47 2.61 2.88 -20.07
C GLN A 47 2.35 3.20 -18.60
N HIS A 48 3.19 2.73 -17.68
CA HIS A 48 2.96 2.89 -16.25
C HIS A 48 4.24 3.27 -15.51
N LYS A 49 4.09 4.16 -14.53
CA LYS A 49 5.16 4.58 -13.63
C LYS A 49 4.75 4.36 -12.18
N VAL A 50 5.56 3.63 -11.45
CA VAL A 50 5.42 3.40 -10.02
C VAL A 50 6.27 4.41 -9.27
N VAL A 51 5.64 5.17 -8.38
CA VAL A 51 6.29 6.11 -7.46
C VAL A 51 6.24 5.50 -6.07
N ASN A 52 7.39 5.06 -5.57
CA ASN A 52 7.50 4.59 -4.19
C ASN A 52 7.68 5.79 -3.25
N ALA A 53 6.63 6.18 -2.53
CA ALA A 53 6.68 7.24 -1.54
C ALA A 53 6.73 6.72 -0.09
N SER A 54 6.96 5.41 0.07
CA SER A 54 6.94 4.74 1.36
C SER A 54 8.13 5.13 2.24
N VAL A 55 7.89 5.18 3.55
CA VAL A 55 8.92 5.52 4.55
C VAL A 55 8.88 4.54 5.71
N SER A 56 10.04 4.02 6.09
CA SER A 56 10.14 3.08 7.21
C SER A 56 9.68 3.73 8.51
N GLY A 57 8.81 3.04 9.26
CA GLY A 57 8.22 3.56 10.50
C GLY A 57 7.09 4.57 10.33
N GLU A 58 6.63 4.81 9.10
CA GLU A 58 5.55 5.76 8.79
C GLU A 58 4.23 5.34 9.45
N THR A 59 3.51 6.33 10.00
CA THR A 59 2.18 6.14 10.58
C THR A 59 1.11 6.75 9.69
N THR A 60 -0.15 6.41 9.94
CA THR A 60 -1.29 7.04 9.25
C THR A 60 -1.29 8.57 9.39
N SER A 61 -0.96 9.09 10.58
CA SER A 61 -0.82 10.53 10.83
C SER A 61 0.34 11.16 10.05
N GLY A 62 1.50 10.50 10.01
CA GLY A 62 2.68 11.00 9.29
C GLY A 62 2.45 11.09 7.79
N ALA A 63 1.84 10.05 7.22
CA ALA A 63 1.47 10.03 5.81
C ALA A 63 0.44 11.12 5.46
N LEU A 64 -0.53 11.41 6.34
CA LEU A 64 -1.52 12.47 6.12
C LEU A 64 -0.88 13.84 5.95
N ALA A 65 0.16 14.15 6.73
CA ALA A 65 0.87 15.40 6.62
C ALA A 65 1.59 15.57 5.27
N ARG A 66 2.01 14.46 4.65
CA ARG A 66 2.78 14.45 3.40
C ARG A 66 1.93 14.29 2.14
N LEU A 67 0.79 13.60 2.24
CA LEU A 67 -0.02 13.21 1.09
C LEU A 67 -0.43 14.38 0.18
N PRO A 68 -0.88 15.55 0.68
CA PRO A 68 -1.28 16.66 -0.20
C PRO A 68 -0.17 17.08 -1.17
N LYS A 69 1.09 17.13 -0.70
CA LYS A 69 2.24 17.49 -1.55
C LYS A 69 2.55 16.40 -2.55
N LEU A 70 2.47 15.13 -2.15
CA LEU A 70 2.67 13.98 -3.03
C LEU A 70 1.64 13.97 -4.17
N LEU A 71 0.36 14.17 -3.83
CA LEU A 71 -0.73 14.23 -4.81
C LEU A 71 -0.54 15.38 -5.81
N GLN A 72 -0.16 16.57 -5.33
CA GLN A 72 0.11 17.72 -6.20
C GLN A 72 1.29 17.45 -7.15
N THR A 73 2.33 16.80 -6.65
CA THR A 73 3.59 16.58 -7.37
C THR A 73 3.44 15.48 -8.42
N TYR A 74 2.86 14.35 -8.06
CA TYR A 74 2.81 13.16 -8.90
C TYR A 74 1.51 13.00 -9.68
N LYS A 75 0.41 13.66 -9.25
CA LYS A 75 -0.92 13.57 -9.86
C LYS A 75 -1.33 12.12 -10.20
N PRO A 76 -1.25 11.19 -9.23
CA PRO A 76 -1.39 9.78 -9.52
C PRO A 76 -2.82 9.40 -9.92
N GLU A 77 -2.94 8.50 -10.89
CA GLU A 77 -4.19 7.84 -11.26
C GLU A 77 -4.54 6.69 -10.31
N VAL A 78 -3.54 6.09 -9.66
CA VAL A 78 -3.72 5.03 -8.65
C VAL A 78 -2.94 5.38 -7.40
N VAL A 79 -3.57 5.30 -6.22
CA VAL A 79 -2.91 5.41 -4.91
C VAL A 79 -3.11 4.10 -4.15
N VAL A 80 -2.00 3.44 -3.80
CA VAL A 80 -1.99 2.29 -2.90
C VAL A 80 -1.65 2.81 -1.51
N ILE A 81 -2.55 2.57 -0.55
CA ILE A 81 -2.36 2.92 0.86
C ILE A 81 -2.05 1.63 1.63
N GLU A 82 -0.82 1.51 2.11
CA GLU A 82 -0.30 0.37 2.88
C GLU A 82 0.23 0.92 4.21
N LEU A 83 -0.67 1.26 5.13
CA LEU A 83 -0.35 1.96 6.37
C LEU A 83 -1.19 1.47 7.54
N GLY A 84 -0.74 1.79 8.75
CA GLY A 84 -1.39 1.47 10.02
C GLY A 84 -0.65 0.41 10.84
N GLY A 85 0.25 -0.37 10.23
CA GLY A 85 1.09 -1.34 10.95
C GLY A 85 1.84 -0.69 12.12
N ASN A 86 2.54 0.41 11.87
CA ASN A 86 3.26 1.15 12.91
C ASN A 86 2.34 1.76 13.98
N ASP A 87 1.17 2.28 13.60
CA ASP A 87 0.17 2.78 14.55
C ASP A 87 -0.30 1.66 15.49
N GLY A 88 -0.63 0.49 14.92
CA GLY A 88 -1.06 -0.69 15.64
C GLY A 88 0.02 -1.24 16.58
N LEU A 89 1.27 -1.34 16.11
CA LEU A 89 2.41 -1.78 16.93
C LEU A 89 2.68 -0.82 18.09
N ARG A 90 2.40 0.48 17.92
CA ARG A 90 2.51 1.52 18.97
C ARG A 90 1.26 1.67 19.84
N GLY A 91 0.25 0.81 19.68
CA GLY A 91 -0.96 0.82 20.51
C GLY A 91 -1.84 2.06 20.31
N GLN A 92 -1.77 2.70 19.14
CA GLN A 92 -2.58 3.89 18.86
C GLN A 92 -4.08 3.54 18.82
N PRO A 93 -5.01 4.43 19.22
CA PRO A 93 -6.44 4.11 19.22
C PRO A 93 -6.94 3.70 17.83
N PRO A 94 -7.64 2.54 17.67
CA PRO A 94 -8.11 2.09 16.36
C PRO A 94 -8.99 3.12 15.64
N GLN A 95 -9.81 3.87 16.37
CA GLN A 95 -10.65 4.93 15.80
C GLN A 95 -9.83 6.08 15.18
N MET A 96 -8.65 6.39 15.76
CA MET A 96 -7.74 7.40 15.20
C MET A 96 -7.14 6.89 13.88
N ILE A 97 -6.69 5.61 13.85
CA ILE A 97 -6.18 4.95 12.65
C ILE A 97 -7.26 4.95 11.56
N GLN A 98 -8.49 4.56 11.88
CA GLN A 98 -9.62 4.57 10.95
C GLN A 98 -9.88 5.96 10.37
N LYS A 99 -9.93 6.99 11.23
CA LYS A 99 -10.14 8.39 10.81
C LYS A 99 -9.04 8.84 9.86
N ASN A 100 -7.79 8.49 10.15
CA ASN A 100 -6.68 8.88 9.31
C ASN A 100 -6.67 8.16 7.95
N LEU A 101 -6.90 6.84 7.95
CA LEU A 101 -7.06 6.08 6.71
C LEU A 101 -8.20 6.63 5.84
N ALA A 102 -9.34 6.97 6.45
CA ALA A 102 -10.44 7.63 5.77
C ALA A 102 -10.02 8.96 5.12
N GLN A 103 -9.29 9.81 5.84
CA GLN A 103 -8.80 11.08 5.30
C GLN A 103 -7.80 10.87 4.15
N LEU A 104 -6.91 9.89 4.23
CA LEU A 104 -5.97 9.55 3.15
C LEU A 104 -6.72 9.13 1.88
N VAL A 105 -7.75 8.29 2.03
CA VAL A 105 -8.63 7.87 0.94
C VAL A 105 -9.35 9.07 0.33
N GLN A 106 -9.97 9.92 1.15
CA GLN A 106 -10.71 11.10 0.70
C GLN A 106 -9.82 12.08 -0.08
N LEU A 107 -8.62 12.38 0.43
CA LEU A 107 -7.69 13.28 -0.24
C LEU A 107 -7.27 12.74 -1.61
N SER A 108 -7.04 11.43 -1.71
CA SER A 108 -6.68 10.76 -2.96
C SER A 108 -7.84 10.76 -3.96
N GLN A 109 -9.06 10.40 -3.53
CA GLN A 109 -10.26 10.42 -4.38
C GLN A 109 -10.64 11.84 -4.83
N LYS A 110 -10.39 12.86 -4.00
CA LYS A 110 -10.60 14.27 -4.39
C LYS A 110 -9.73 14.67 -5.58
N GLN A 111 -8.59 14.02 -5.77
CA GLN A 111 -7.73 14.16 -6.95
C GLN A 111 -8.09 13.19 -8.08
N LYS A 112 -9.23 12.50 -7.98
CA LYS A 112 -9.75 11.51 -8.93
C LYS A 112 -8.87 10.27 -9.08
N ALA A 113 -8.02 9.98 -8.09
CA ALA A 113 -7.23 8.76 -8.07
C ALA A 113 -8.08 7.54 -7.68
N ASN A 114 -7.87 6.41 -8.34
CA ASN A 114 -8.34 5.11 -7.90
C ASN A 114 -7.54 4.69 -6.65
N VAL A 115 -8.23 4.45 -5.54
CA VAL A 115 -7.56 4.11 -4.27
C VAL A 115 -7.67 2.62 -4.00
N LEU A 116 -6.54 2.02 -3.62
CA LEU A 116 -6.42 0.66 -3.14
C LEU A 116 -5.97 0.71 -1.68
N LEU A 117 -6.71 0.05 -0.81
CA LEU A 117 -6.37 -0.04 0.62
C LEU A 117 -5.82 -1.44 0.90
N PHE A 118 -4.61 -1.51 1.45
CA PHE A 118 -3.97 -2.77 1.85
C PHE A 118 -4.09 -2.90 3.37
N GLY A 119 -4.83 -3.92 3.79
CA GLY A 119 -5.11 -4.22 5.18
C GLY A 119 -3.92 -4.87 5.87
N MET A 120 -3.81 -4.60 7.16
CA MET A 120 -2.77 -5.11 8.03
C MET A 120 -3.35 -5.86 9.22
N LYS A 121 -2.54 -6.76 9.77
CA LYS A 121 -2.73 -7.38 11.08
C LYS A 121 -1.51 -7.08 11.93
N ILE A 122 -1.70 -7.11 13.24
CA ILE A 122 -0.61 -6.99 14.21
C ILE A 122 -0.55 -8.22 15.11
N PRO A 123 0.60 -8.51 15.74
CA PRO A 123 0.69 -9.54 16.77
C PRO A 123 -0.36 -9.35 17.88
N PRO A 124 -0.71 -10.40 18.65
CA PRO A 124 -1.75 -10.33 19.69
C PRO A 124 -1.31 -9.61 20.98
N ASN A 125 -0.41 -8.63 20.90
CA ASN A 125 0.21 -7.96 22.05
C ASN A 125 -0.73 -7.01 22.82
N TYR A 126 -1.81 -6.53 22.21
CA TYR A 126 -2.80 -5.62 22.84
C TYR A 126 -4.17 -6.27 23.11
N GLY A 127 -4.26 -7.60 22.95
CA GLY A 127 -5.47 -8.37 23.19
C GLY A 127 -6.47 -8.38 22.03
N THR A 128 -7.38 -9.35 22.04
CA THR A 128 -8.31 -9.64 20.93
C THR A 128 -9.20 -8.45 20.57
N ALA A 129 -9.68 -7.69 21.55
CA ALA A 129 -10.56 -6.55 21.29
C ALA A 129 -9.87 -5.46 20.46
N TYR A 130 -8.61 -5.15 20.78
CA TYR A 130 -7.81 -4.18 20.04
C TYR A 130 -7.51 -4.68 18.63
N ASN A 131 -7.02 -5.92 18.48
CA ASN A 131 -6.68 -6.49 17.17
C ASN A 131 -7.89 -6.56 16.24
N THR A 132 -9.05 -7.01 16.75
CA THR A 132 -10.30 -7.02 15.97
C THR A 132 -10.70 -5.61 15.53
N ALA A 133 -10.63 -4.62 16.43
CA ALA A 133 -10.94 -3.24 16.08
C ALA A 133 -9.95 -2.68 15.04
N PHE A 134 -8.66 -2.95 15.20
CA PHE A 134 -7.60 -2.56 14.27
C PHE A 134 -7.83 -3.14 12.86
N GLU A 135 -8.05 -4.45 12.76
CA GLU A 135 -8.32 -5.12 11.48
C GLU A 135 -9.61 -4.61 10.83
N ASN A 136 -10.65 -4.34 11.64
CA ASN A 136 -11.94 -3.87 11.15
C ASN A 136 -11.87 -2.45 10.57
N ASN A 137 -10.91 -1.61 10.97
CA ASN A 137 -10.72 -0.27 10.41
C ASN A 137 -10.64 -0.30 8.88
N TYR A 138 -9.88 -1.25 8.32
CA TYR A 138 -9.69 -1.36 6.88
C TYR A 138 -10.99 -1.71 6.15
N LYS A 139 -11.78 -2.62 6.72
CA LYS A 139 -13.09 -3.00 6.18
C LYS A 139 -14.07 -1.83 6.21
N VAL A 140 -14.15 -1.12 7.34
CA VAL A 140 -15.03 0.04 7.50
C VAL A 140 -14.68 1.13 6.50
N VAL A 141 -13.40 1.49 6.39
CA VAL A 141 -12.95 2.52 5.43
C VAL A 141 -13.20 2.08 4.00
N SER A 142 -12.89 0.83 3.65
CA SER A 142 -13.13 0.31 2.31
C SER A 142 -14.60 0.39 1.89
N GLN A 143 -15.51 -0.03 2.79
CA GLN A 143 -16.95 -0.01 2.52
C GLN A 143 -17.50 1.42 2.44
N GLN A 144 -17.11 2.29 3.38
CA GLN A 144 -17.59 3.67 3.44
C GLN A 144 -17.19 4.48 2.21
N TYR A 145 -15.97 4.30 1.71
CA TYR A 145 -15.43 5.07 0.57
C TYR A 145 -15.44 4.29 -0.75
N GLN A 146 -15.99 3.07 -0.75
CA GLN A 146 -16.11 2.20 -1.93
C GLN A 146 -14.77 1.95 -2.64
N VAL A 147 -13.70 1.76 -1.86
CA VAL A 147 -12.35 1.46 -2.37
C VAL A 147 -12.05 -0.02 -2.26
N LYS A 148 -11.29 -0.57 -3.21
CA LYS A 148 -10.91 -1.99 -3.18
C LYS A 148 -9.97 -2.24 -1.99
N LEU A 149 -10.24 -3.33 -1.27
CA LEU A 149 -9.47 -3.78 -0.12
C LEU A 149 -8.73 -5.07 -0.45
N LEU A 150 -7.41 -5.07 -0.26
CA LEU A 150 -6.63 -6.28 -0.06
C LEU A 150 -6.66 -6.58 1.45
N PRO A 151 -7.36 -7.62 1.94
CA PRO A 151 -7.67 -7.75 3.36
C PRO A 151 -6.44 -7.89 4.28
N PHE A 152 -5.41 -8.61 3.83
CA PHE A 152 -4.16 -8.73 4.55
C PHE A 152 -2.97 -8.83 3.60
N PHE A 153 -2.07 -7.84 3.63
CA PHE A 153 -0.96 -7.74 2.69
C PHE A 153 0.15 -8.78 2.92
N LEU A 154 0.28 -9.31 4.13
CA LEU A 154 1.26 -10.34 4.46
C LEU A 154 0.65 -11.75 4.54
N GLU A 155 -0.49 -11.98 3.89
CA GLU A 155 -1.14 -13.29 3.83
C GLU A 155 -0.19 -14.36 3.27
N GLY A 156 -0.05 -15.49 3.96
CA GLY A 156 0.90 -16.55 3.60
C GLY A 156 2.39 -16.20 3.76
N ILE A 157 2.72 -15.04 4.34
CA ILE A 157 4.10 -14.58 4.59
C ILE A 157 4.34 -14.41 6.08
N ALA A 158 3.46 -13.67 6.77
CA ALA A 158 3.55 -13.46 8.20
C ALA A 158 3.51 -14.80 8.95
N GLY A 159 4.37 -14.96 9.97
CA GLY A 159 4.50 -16.20 10.75
C GLY A 159 5.40 -17.27 10.14
N HIS A 160 5.77 -17.17 8.85
CA HIS A 160 6.72 -18.10 8.23
C HIS A 160 8.16 -17.61 8.42
N LYS A 161 8.88 -18.17 9.39
CA LYS A 161 10.25 -17.75 9.76
C LYS A 161 11.24 -17.65 8.59
N HIS A 162 11.10 -18.48 7.56
CA HIS A 162 11.98 -18.46 6.39
C HIS A 162 11.66 -17.32 5.39
N LEU A 163 10.54 -16.61 5.56
CA LEU A 163 10.08 -15.48 4.75
C LEU A 163 10.18 -14.14 5.49
N ILE A 164 10.49 -14.15 6.79
CA ILE A 164 10.59 -12.96 7.64
C ILE A 164 12.07 -12.76 8.04
N GLN A 165 12.46 -11.52 8.33
CA GLN A 165 13.77 -11.14 8.84
C GLN A 165 13.91 -11.47 10.34
N ASN A 166 15.11 -11.29 10.89
CA ASN A 166 15.40 -11.64 12.29
C ASN A 166 14.58 -10.84 13.31
N ASP A 167 14.03 -9.68 12.91
CA ASP A 167 13.13 -8.86 13.74
C ASP A 167 11.70 -9.42 13.86
N GLN A 168 11.38 -10.51 13.14
CA GLN A 168 10.08 -11.20 13.16
C GLN A 168 8.91 -10.36 12.62
N ILE A 169 9.18 -9.21 12.01
CA ILE A 169 8.15 -8.29 11.49
C ILE A 169 8.30 -8.13 9.98
N HIS A 170 9.52 -7.90 9.49
CA HIS A 170 9.74 -7.50 8.11
C HIS A 170 9.93 -8.70 7.17
N PRO A 171 9.26 -8.74 6.01
CA PRO A 171 9.53 -9.74 4.99
C PRO A 171 10.96 -9.64 4.47
N ASN A 172 11.60 -10.78 4.24
CA ASN A 172 12.93 -10.84 3.62
C ASN A 172 12.82 -10.80 2.08
N ALA A 173 13.97 -10.87 1.40
CA ALA A 173 14.03 -10.82 -0.07
C ALA A 173 13.23 -11.94 -0.76
N LYS A 174 13.15 -13.14 -0.15
CA LYS A 174 12.42 -14.29 -0.72
C LYS A 174 10.91 -14.08 -0.73
N ALA A 175 10.39 -13.24 0.17
CA ALA A 175 8.96 -12.94 0.27
C ALA A 175 8.49 -11.86 -0.72
N GLN A 176 9.40 -11.05 -1.27
CA GLN A 176 9.03 -9.90 -2.11
C GLN A 176 8.24 -10.28 -3.38
N PRO A 177 8.56 -11.37 -4.10
CA PRO A 177 7.70 -11.84 -5.19
C PRO A 177 6.29 -12.26 -4.75
N MET A 178 6.15 -12.77 -3.52
CA MET A 178 4.84 -13.16 -2.96
C MET A 178 4.00 -11.91 -2.64
N LEU A 179 4.61 -10.89 -2.03
CA LEU A 179 3.97 -9.58 -1.82
C LEU A 179 3.46 -8.99 -3.13
N LEU A 180 4.31 -9.01 -4.17
CA LEU A 180 3.91 -8.55 -5.49
C LEU A 180 2.73 -9.37 -6.03
N ASN A 181 2.72 -10.70 -5.86
CA ASN A 181 1.62 -11.53 -6.34
C ASN A 181 0.30 -11.27 -5.61
N LEU A 182 0.33 -10.88 -4.32
CA LEU A 182 -0.84 -10.42 -3.59
C LEU A 182 -1.33 -9.06 -4.09
N ALA A 183 -0.43 -8.09 -4.28
CA ALA A 183 -0.76 -6.73 -4.69
C ALA A 183 -1.21 -6.62 -6.16
N TYR A 184 -0.58 -7.38 -7.05
CA TYR A 184 -0.67 -7.17 -8.50
C TYR A 184 -2.10 -7.22 -9.07
N PRO A 185 -2.97 -8.20 -8.70
CA PRO A 185 -4.33 -8.25 -9.22
C PRO A 185 -5.15 -6.99 -8.90
N TYR A 186 -4.94 -6.41 -7.73
CA TYR A 186 -5.62 -5.18 -7.30
C TYR A 186 -5.12 -3.97 -8.08
N ILE A 187 -3.80 -3.82 -8.20
CA ILE A 187 -3.15 -2.72 -8.94
C ILE A 187 -3.55 -2.79 -10.41
N LYS A 188 -3.40 -3.96 -11.04
CA LYS A 188 -3.79 -4.18 -12.43
C LYS A 188 -5.26 -3.84 -12.67
N GLY A 189 -6.16 -4.23 -11.76
CA GLY A 189 -7.59 -3.92 -11.88
C GLY A 189 -7.97 -2.47 -11.60
N ALA A 190 -7.00 -1.58 -11.30
CA ALA A 190 -7.19 -0.13 -11.14
C ALA A 190 -6.52 0.68 -12.25
N LEU A 191 -5.68 0.03 -13.07
CA LEU A 191 -5.13 0.55 -14.33
C LEU A 191 -6.15 0.41 -15.45
#